data_AF-A0A318H2B9-F1
#
_entry.id   AF-A0A318H2B9-F1
#
_cell.length_a   1.000
_cell.length_b   1.000
_cell.length_c   1.000
_cell.angle_alpha   90.00
_cell.angle_beta   90.00
_cell.angle_gamma   90.00
#
_symmetry.space_group_name_H-M   'P 1'
#
loop_
_entity.id
_entity.type
_entity.pdbx_description
1 polymer ?
#
loop_
_entity_poly.entity_id
_entity_poly.type
_entity_poly.pdbx_seq_one_letter_code
_entity_poly.pdbx_strand_id
1 'polypeptide(L)' 'MTAKLCHACYEELFDGNPIRRVTLGRQCAHCKKTTDRGEMMIAIEPEALTAALTAKPA' A
#
# COMPACT_ATOMS: atom_id res chain seq x y z
N MET A 1 -11.73 7.02 -1.55
CA MET A 1 -10.86 6.97 -0.35
C MET A 1 -9.54 6.34 -0.75
N THR A 2 -8.41 6.99 -0.47
CA THR A 2 -7.07 6.51 -0.83
C THR A 2 -6.65 5.34 0.08
N ALA A 3 -6.17 4.25 -0.50
CA ALA A 3 -5.67 3.12 0.27
C ALA A 3 -4.23 3.38 0.73
N LYS A 4 -3.84 2.83 1.88
CA LYS A 4 -2.51 3.02 2.47
C LYS A 4 -1.82 1.67 2.60
N LEU A 5 -0.64 1.51 2.02
CA LEU A 5 0.15 0.28 2.13
C LEU A 5 1.40 0.51 2.96
N CYS A 6 1.86 -0.51 3.68
CA CYS A 6 3.22 -0.48 4.21
C CYS A 6 4.23 -0.67 3.08
N HIS A 7 5.49 -0.28 3.31
CA HIS A 7 6.55 -0.39 2.32
C HIS A 7 6.66 -1.79 1.72
N ALA A 8 6.72 -2.81 2.59
CA ALA A 8 6.81 -4.21 2.16
C ALA A 8 5.67 -4.63 1.22
N CYS A 9 4.40 -4.31 1.55
CA CYS A 9 3.29 -4.66 0.68
C CYS A 9 3.28 -3.86 -0.62
N TYR A 10 3.79 -2.63 -0.62
CA TYR A 10 3.89 -1.86 -1.83
C TYR A 10 4.96 -2.42 -2.76
N GLU A 11 6.16 -2.73 -2.26
CA GLU A 11 7.20 -3.37 -3.05
C GLU A 11 6.73 -4.70 -3.64
N GLU A 12 5.98 -5.49 -2.86
CA GLU A 12 5.50 -6.79 -3.32
C GLU A 12 4.39 -6.72 -4.39
N LEU A 13 3.61 -5.63 -4.42
CA LEU A 13 2.47 -5.43 -5.34
C LEU A 13 2.81 -4.53 -6.53
N PHE A 14 3.78 -3.64 -6.35
CA PHE A 14 4.13 -2.59 -7.30
C PHE A 14 5.64 -2.58 -7.55
N ASP A 15 6.27 -3.75 -7.58
CA ASP A 15 7.72 -3.91 -7.81
C ASP A 15 8.18 -3.08 -9.03
N GLY A 16 9.11 -2.16 -8.80
CA GLY A 16 9.61 -1.23 -9.83
C GLY A 16 8.82 0.06 -10.05
N ASN A 17 7.67 0.28 -9.39
CA ASN A 17 6.99 1.58 -9.45
C ASN A 17 7.58 2.58 -8.44
N PRO A 18 7.87 3.83 -8.89
CA PRO A 18 8.37 4.85 -7.99
C PRO A 18 7.28 5.26 -6.99
N ILE A 19 7.64 5.31 -5.70
CA ILE A 19 6.77 5.82 -4.64
C ILE A 19 6.50 7.31 -4.89
N ARG A 20 5.30 7.63 -5.35
CA ARG A 20 4.89 9.01 -5.65
C ARG A 20 4.37 9.78 -4.44
N ARG A 21 3.78 9.07 -3.47
CA ARG A 21 3.11 9.71 -2.33
C ARG A 21 3.17 8.84 -1.09
N VAL A 22 3.69 9.41 -0.01
CA VAL A 22 3.63 8.82 1.33
C VAL A 22 2.69 9.65 2.21
N THR A 23 2.02 8.98 3.14
CA THR A 23 1.08 9.56 4.10
C THR A 23 1.26 8.88 5.45
N LEU A 24 0.87 9.56 6.52
CA LEU A 24 0.82 8.92 7.84
C LEU A 24 -0.36 7.95 7.89
N GLY A 25 -0.07 6.72 8.26
CA GLY A 25 -1.07 5.66 8.39
C GLY A 25 -0.88 4.87 9.66
N ARG A 26 -1.98 4.26 10.11
CA ARG A 26 -1.99 3.36 11.26
C ARG A 26 -2.26 1.92 10.85
N GLN A 27 -2.67 1.66 9.61
CA GLN A 27 -3.02 0.31 9.16
C GLN A 27 -2.78 0.15 7.66
N CYS A 28 -2.16 -0.96 7.29
CA CYS A 28 -1.99 -1.37 5.90
C CYS A 28 -3.29 -1.92 5.32
N ALA A 29 -3.69 -1.46 4.14
CA ALA A 29 -4.88 -1.92 3.45
C ALA A 29 -4.76 -3.38 2.99
N HIS A 30 -3.54 -3.87 2.71
CA HIS A 30 -3.27 -5.23 2.27
C HIS A 30 -3.08 -6.20 3.45
N CYS A 31 -1.97 -6.11 4.19
CA CYS A 31 -1.67 -7.05 5.27
C CYS A 31 -2.39 -6.75 6.59
N LYS A 32 -3.20 -5.69 6.67
CA LYS A 32 -3.89 -5.22 7.89
C LYS A 32 -2.97 -4.95 9.09
N LYS A 33 -1.64 -4.97 8.89
CA LYS A 33 -0.66 -4.66 9.93
C LYS A 33 -0.90 -3.23 10.43
N THR A 34 -1.11 -3.13 11.74
CA THR A 34 -1.23 -1.86 12.42
C THR A 34 0.17 -1.31 12.65
N THR A 35 0.44 -0.12 12.14
CA THR A 35 1.70 0.60 12.34
C THR A 35 1.58 1.48 13.57
N ASP A 36 2.70 1.69 14.28
CA ASP A 36 2.70 2.56 15.45
C ASP A 36 2.38 4.01 15.03
N ARG A 37 1.95 4.87 15.98
CA ARG A 37 1.32 6.17 15.69
C ARG A 37 2.17 7.05 14.74
N GLY A 38 1.88 6.98 13.44
CA GLY A 38 2.47 7.87 12.44
C GLY A 38 3.63 7.29 11.65
N GLU A 39 3.65 6.00 11.34
CA GLU A 39 4.59 5.50 10.33
C GLU A 39 4.20 6.00 8.92
N MET A 40 5.23 6.25 8.11
CA MET A 40 5.08 6.60 6.70
C MET A 40 4.59 5.38 5.94
N MET A 41 3.38 5.49 5.40
CA MET A 41 2.73 4.50 4.55
C MET A 41 2.57 5.06 3.15
N ILE A 42 2.54 4.19 2.15
CA ILE A 42 2.44 4.59 0.75
C ILE A 42 0.97 4.74 0.41
N ALA A 43 0.58 5.95 0.00
CA ALA A 43 -0.78 6.25 -0.38
C ALA A 43 -0.98 5.89 -1.86
N ILE A 44 -1.92 4.99 -2.14
CA ILE A 44 -2.24 4.56 -3.49
C ILE A 44 -3.73 4.72 -3.77
N GLU A 45 -4.05 4.94 -5.04
CA GLU A 45 -5.44 4.92 -5.49
C GLU A 45 -6.02 3.50 -5.29
N PRO A 46 -7.27 3.40 -4.79
CA PRO A 46 -7.90 2.10 -4.52
C PRO A 46 -8.07 1.25 -5.80
N GLU A 47 -8.18 1.89 -6.97
CA GLU A 47 -8.21 1.23 -8.27
C GLU A 47 -6.89 0.53 -8.59
N ALA A 48 -5.76 1.21 -8.33
CA ALA A 48 -4.43 0.64 -8.48
C ALA A 48 -4.20 -0.53 -7.51
N LEU A 49 -4.70 -0.41 -6.26
CA LEU A 49 -4.66 -1.51 -5.30
C LEU A 49 -5.46 -2.71 -5.81
N THR A 50 -6.69 -2.48 -6.26
CA THR A 50 -7.56 -3.55 -6.76
C THR A 50 -6.93 -4.23 -7.97
N ALA A 51 -6.40 -3.46 -8.91
CA ALA A 51 -5.69 -3.98 -10.07
C ALA A 51 -4.48 -4.84 -9.67
N ALA A 52 -3.64 -4.38 -8.74
CA ALA A 52 -2.49 -5.15 -8.26
C ALA A 52 -2.89 -6.46 -7.55
N LEU A 53 -3.97 -6.44 -6.77
CA LEU A 53 -4.51 -7.63 -6.11
C LEU A 53 -5.12 -8.63 -7.11
N THR A 54 -5.73 -8.16 -8.19
CA THR A 54 -6.28 -9.03 -9.25
C THR A 54 -5.22 -9.54 -10.22
N ALA A 55 -4.11 -8.81 -10.39
CA ALA A 55 -3.04 -9.15 -11.31
C ALA A 55 -2.06 -10.19 -10.75
N LYS A 56 -2.04 -10.38 -9.42
CA LYS A 56 -1.20 -11.40 -8.78
C LYS A 56 -1.98 -12.72 -8.72
N PRO A 57 -1.66 -13.73 -9.55
CA PRO A 57 -2.27 -15.04 -9.42
C PRO A 57 -1.88 -15.64 -8.06
N ALA A 58 -2.87 -16.25 -7.40
CA ALA A 58 -2.76 -16.93 -6.11
C ALA A 58 -1.71 -18.06 -6.11
#